data_AF-A0A937PYU8-F1
#
_entry.id   AF-A0A937PYU8-F1
#
_cell.length_a   1.000
_cell.length_b   1.000
_cell.length_c   1.000
_cell.angle_alpha   90.00
_cell.angle_beta   90.00
_cell.angle_gamma   90.00
#
_symmetry.space_group_name_H-M   'P 1'
#
loop_
_entity.id
_entity.type
_entity.pdbx_description
1 polymer ?
#
loop_
_entity_poly.entity_id
_entity_poly.type
_entity_poly.pdbx_seq_one_letter_code
_entity_poly.pdbx_strand_id
1 'polypeptide(L)'
;PFFLYLPYTIPHANNQAGSRGMEVPDQGPFAGEDWPEQEKNFAAMVWRMDRDIGRAIDRLKQHGLAGDTLVVFSSDNGPHKEGGHDPAFFDSNGPLRGIKRDLYEGGIRVPTIAWWPGRIAPGRTSDHISAFYDFLPTACEAAGAPIPAGIDGISYLPELLGKPQREHEYLYWKFGEQGGKQAVRAGRWKAVWLGTGKKSDGRCELYDLEADLGETTDVAEKHPDVVARLSAFANQAQGPRSI
;
A
#
# COMPACT_ATOMS: atom_id res chain seq x y z
N PRO A 1 -11.54 21.48 14.67
CA PRO A 1 -10.95 20.26 14.05
C PRO A 1 -10.87 20.45 12.53
N PHE A 2 -9.88 19.86 11.87
CA PHE A 2 -9.75 19.88 10.41
C PHE A 2 -9.44 18.47 9.88
N PHE A 3 -9.75 18.23 8.62
CA PHE A 3 -9.25 17.10 7.85
C PHE A 3 -8.45 17.66 6.68
N LEU A 4 -7.20 17.25 6.55
CA LEU A 4 -6.30 17.69 5.49
C LEU A 4 -5.83 16.48 4.70
N TYR A 5 -6.23 16.40 3.44
CA TYR A 5 -5.74 15.42 2.49
C TYR A 5 -4.67 16.07 1.61
N LEU A 6 -3.44 15.55 1.67
CA LEU A 6 -2.28 16.03 0.91
C LEU A 6 -1.82 14.97 -0.12
N PRO A 7 -2.48 14.86 -1.28
CA PRO A 7 -2.09 13.92 -2.33
C PRO A 7 -0.90 14.46 -3.11
N TYR A 8 0.32 14.19 -2.62
CA TYR A 8 1.53 14.48 -3.40
C TYR A 8 1.48 13.72 -4.72
N THR A 9 1.79 14.41 -5.81
CA THR A 9 1.88 13.78 -7.14
C THR A 9 3.21 13.06 -7.34
N ILE A 10 4.25 13.50 -6.63
CA ILE A 10 5.55 12.84 -6.60
C ILE A 10 5.50 11.58 -5.71
N PRO A 11 6.21 10.49 -6.08
CA PRO A 11 7.20 10.40 -7.15
C PRO A 11 6.63 9.94 -8.50
N HIS A 12 5.33 10.04 -8.76
CA HIS A 12 4.75 9.56 -10.02
C HIS A 12 5.37 10.25 -11.24
N ALA A 13 5.74 9.46 -12.25
CA ALA A 13 6.29 9.97 -13.51
C ALA A 13 5.29 10.80 -14.34
N ASN A 14 5.81 11.76 -15.12
CA ASN A 14 5.09 12.33 -16.25
C ASN A 14 5.04 11.33 -17.43
N ASN A 15 3.93 10.62 -17.55
CA ASN A 15 3.74 9.62 -18.62
C ASN A 15 3.80 10.20 -20.04
N GLN A 16 3.60 11.52 -20.21
CA GLN A 16 3.67 12.16 -21.54
C GLN A 16 5.10 12.36 -22.02
N ALA A 17 6.07 12.41 -21.10
CA ALA A 17 7.50 12.59 -21.41
C ALA A 17 8.24 11.27 -21.70
N GLY A 18 7.52 10.13 -21.74
CA GLY A 18 8.09 8.84 -22.09
C GLY A 18 9.18 8.39 -21.11
N SER A 19 10.39 8.09 -21.61
CA SER A 19 11.54 7.65 -20.81
C SER A 19 12.27 8.77 -20.08
N ARG A 20 11.73 10.00 -20.10
CA ARG A 20 12.25 11.18 -19.39
C ARG A 20 11.17 11.80 -18.50
N GLY A 21 10.35 10.96 -17.90
CA GLY A 21 9.19 11.36 -17.11
C GLY A 21 9.50 11.70 -15.66
N MET A 22 10.72 11.46 -15.18
CA MET A 22 11.13 11.85 -13.83
C MET A 22 11.60 13.30 -13.83
N GLU A 23 10.70 14.26 -14.06
CA GLU A 23 11.08 15.67 -14.16
C GLU A 23 11.19 16.33 -12.78
N VAL A 24 12.31 16.98 -12.50
CA VAL A 24 12.52 17.78 -11.28
C VAL A 24 13.13 19.14 -11.61
N PRO A 25 12.83 20.20 -10.84
CA PRO A 25 13.47 21.51 -11.05
C PRO A 25 14.99 21.48 -10.88
N ASP A 26 15.46 20.64 -9.94
CA ASP A 26 16.87 20.36 -9.70
C ASP A 26 17.00 19.01 -8.97
N GLN A 27 18.16 18.36 -9.12
CA GLN A 27 18.49 17.07 -8.50
C GLN A 27 18.87 17.16 -7.02
N GLY A 28 18.87 18.38 -6.45
CA GLY A 28 19.20 18.64 -5.05
C GLY A 28 20.52 17.98 -4.62
N PRO A 29 20.52 17.21 -3.51
CA PRO A 29 21.73 16.57 -3.01
C PRO A 29 22.28 15.48 -3.94
N PHE A 30 21.49 14.97 -4.90
CA PHE A 30 21.87 13.85 -5.76
C PHE A 30 22.51 14.28 -7.09
N ALA A 31 22.67 15.59 -7.32
CA ALA A 31 23.22 16.10 -8.59
C ALA A 31 24.61 15.54 -8.90
N GLY A 32 25.45 15.37 -7.87
CA GLY A 32 26.82 14.88 -7.96
C GLY A 32 26.99 13.36 -7.97
N GLU A 33 25.92 12.58 -7.80
CA GLU A 33 26.00 11.12 -7.75
C GLU A 33 26.35 10.52 -9.12
N ASP A 34 26.97 9.35 -9.17
CA ASP A 34 27.20 8.63 -10.43
C ASP A 34 26.04 7.67 -10.74
N TRP A 35 24.84 8.24 -10.83
CA TRP A 35 23.59 7.51 -11.11
C TRP A 35 22.99 7.92 -12.46
N PRO A 36 22.18 7.07 -13.10
CA PRO A 36 21.39 7.48 -14.26
C PRO A 36 20.52 8.70 -13.92
N GLU A 37 20.33 9.59 -14.89
CA GLU A 37 19.62 10.86 -14.68
C GLU A 37 18.22 10.66 -14.07
N GLN A 38 17.47 9.66 -14.55
CA GLN A 38 16.13 9.38 -14.05
C GLN A 38 16.14 8.92 -12.58
N GLU A 39 17.20 8.25 -12.14
CA GLU A 39 17.34 7.80 -10.75
C GLU A 39 17.71 8.95 -9.80
N LYS A 40 18.57 9.87 -10.25
CA LYS A 40 18.81 11.13 -9.51
C LYS A 40 17.51 11.91 -9.35
N ASN A 41 16.72 11.99 -10.41
CA ASN A 41 15.47 12.74 -10.39
C ASN A 41 14.40 12.05 -9.53
N PHE A 42 14.28 10.72 -9.59
CA PHE A 42 13.42 9.94 -8.69
C PHE A 42 13.80 10.18 -7.22
N ALA A 43 15.08 10.06 -6.87
CA ALA A 43 15.56 10.33 -5.52
C ALA A 43 15.26 11.78 -5.09
N ALA A 44 15.45 12.75 -5.99
CA ALA A 44 15.12 14.15 -5.73
C ALA A 44 13.61 14.38 -5.51
N MET A 45 12.73 13.65 -6.19
CA MET A 45 11.28 13.68 -5.92
C MET A 45 10.97 13.17 -4.51
N VAL A 46 11.50 11.99 -4.13
CA VAL A 46 11.28 11.43 -2.80
C VAL A 46 11.82 12.36 -1.71
N TRP A 47 13.01 12.93 -1.90
CA TRP A 47 13.61 13.90 -0.98
C TRP A 47 12.77 15.18 -0.82
N ARG A 48 12.20 15.71 -1.90
CA ARG A 48 11.29 16.87 -1.84
C ARG A 48 10.02 16.56 -1.07
N MET A 49 9.44 15.38 -1.30
CA MET A 49 8.25 14.92 -0.57
C MET A 49 8.54 14.83 0.93
N ASP A 50 9.62 14.16 1.32
CA ASP A 50 10.04 14.03 2.72
C ASP A 50 10.26 15.40 3.38
N ARG A 51 10.99 16.30 2.71
CA ARG A 51 11.20 17.68 3.17
C ARG A 51 9.88 18.44 3.37
N ASP A 52 8.95 18.34 2.43
CA ASP A 52 7.68 19.06 2.48
C ASP A 52 6.72 18.47 3.54
N ILE A 53 6.77 17.15 3.77
CA ILE A 53 6.11 16.51 4.92
C ILE A 53 6.70 17.04 6.23
N GLY A 54 8.03 17.10 6.35
CA GLY A 54 8.71 17.68 7.51
C GLY A 54 8.25 19.11 7.81
N ARG A 55 8.11 19.94 6.78
CA ARG A 55 7.54 21.30 6.92
C ARG A 55 6.11 21.30 7.45
N ALA A 56 5.25 20.37 6.99
CA ALA A 56 3.89 20.25 7.51
C ALA A 56 3.88 19.87 8.99
N ILE A 57 4.72 18.90 9.39
CA ILE A 57 4.89 18.49 10.79
C ILE A 57 5.38 19.66 11.67
N ASP A 58 6.35 20.44 11.17
CA ASP A 58 6.86 21.61 11.90
C ASP A 58 5.78 22.68 12.08
N ARG A 59 4.90 22.88 11.10
CA ARG A 59 3.74 23.78 11.25
C ARG A 59 2.79 23.29 12.34
N LEU A 60 2.48 21.99 12.39
CA LEU A 60 1.64 21.43 13.46
C LEU A 60 2.26 21.69 14.85
N LYS A 61 3.58 21.52 15.00
CA LYS A 61 4.29 21.82 16.24
C LYS A 61 4.26 23.30 16.59
N GLN A 62 4.60 24.17 15.63
CA GLN A 62 4.64 25.64 15.82
C GLN A 62 3.29 26.22 16.26
N HIS A 63 2.19 25.65 15.76
CA HIS A 63 0.84 26.08 16.11
C HIS A 63 0.26 25.37 17.35
N GLY A 64 1.03 24.52 18.03
CA GLY A 64 0.56 23.79 19.21
C GLY A 64 -0.49 22.71 18.92
N LEU A 65 -0.62 22.28 17.65
CA LEU A 65 -1.63 21.33 17.19
C LEU A 65 -1.15 19.87 17.23
N ALA A 66 0.15 19.64 17.42
CA ALA A 66 0.77 18.31 17.33
C ALA A 66 0.10 17.25 18.22
N GLY A 67 -0.24 17.56 19.47
CA GLY A 67 -0.88 16.59 20.39
C GLY A 67 -2.34 16.27 20.05
N ASP A 68 -2.98 17.07 19.20
CA ASP A 68 -4.39 16.94 18.79
C ASP A 68 -4.54 16.62 17.30
N THR A 69 -3.45 16.19 16.65
CA THR A 69 -3.46 15.84 15.22
C THR A 69 -2.91 14.43 15.03
N LEU A 70 -3.76 13.53 14.50
CA LEU A 70 -3.30 12.28 13.92
C LEU A 70 -2.78 12.55 12.50
N VAL A 71 -1.51 12.25 12.26
CA VAL A 71 -0.92 12.26 10.92
C VAL A 71 -0.74 10.81 10.47
N VAL A 72 -1.26 10.48 9.28
CA VAL A 72 -1.03 9.19 8.62
C VAL A 72 -0.36 9.46 7.28
N PHE A 73 0.82 8.90 7.09
CA PHE A 73 1.52 8.85 5.81
C PHE A 73 1.35 7.46 5.21
N SER A 74 1.04 7.39 3.91
CA SER A 74 0.97 6.14 3.16
C SER A 74 1.23 6.38 1.67
N SER A 75 1.26 5.31 0.89
CA SER A 75 1.32 5.33 -0.58
C SER A 75 0.10 4.61 -1.16
N ASP A 76 -0.27 4.91 -2.40
CA ASP A 76 -1.46 4.36 -3.07
C ASP A 76 -1.21 3.00 -3.73
N ASN A 77 0.04 2.71 -4.12
CA ASN A 77 0.47 1.42 -4.67
C ASN A 77 1.99 1.22 -4.53
N GLY A 78 2.47 0.02 -4.90
CA GLY A 78 3.90 -0.29 -4.99
C GLY A 78 4.69 0.60 -5.96
N PRO A 79 6.03 0.43 -6.03
CA PRO A 79 6.89 1.24 -6.89
C PRO A 79 6.56 1.03 -8.37
N HIS A 80 7.03 1.92 -9.22
CA HIS A 80 6.61 2.00 -10.61
C HIS A 80 7.85 1.95 -11.53
N LYS A 81 7.66 1.75 -12.83
CA LYS A 81 8.76 1.75 -13.83
C LYS A 81 8.57 2.76 -14.97
N GLU A 82 7.54 3.58 -14.83
CA GLU A 82 7.22 4.69 -15.72
C GLU A 82 8.29 5.78 -15.65
N GLY A 83 8.35 6.63 -16.68
CA GLY A 83 9.25 7.78 -16.69
C GLY A 83 10.72 7.47 -16.95
N GLY A 84 11.08 6.21 -17.20
CA GLY A 84 12.48 5.77 -17.34
C GLY A 84 13.15 5.40 -16.01
N HIS A 85 12.39 5.39 -14.91
CA HIS A 85 12.83 4.87 -13.61
C HIS A 85 12.91 3.34 -13.63
N ASP A 86 13.97 2.79 -13.06
CA ASP A 86 14.14 1.38 -12.76
C ASP A 86 13.93 1.13 -11.25
N PRO A 87 12.81 0.50 -10.83
CA PRO A 87 12.54 0.25 -9.41
C PRO A 87 13.59 -0.66 -8.75
N ALA A 88 14.35 -1.44 -9.52
CA ALA A 88 15.42 -2.29 -8.99
C ALA A 88 16.66 -1.49 -8.57
N PHE A 89 16.88 -0.29 -9.10
CA PHE A 89 18.09 0.51 -8.82
C PHE A 89 18.25 0.84 -7.33
N PHE A 90 17.14 1.21 -6.68
CA PHE A 90 17.10 1.50 -5.24
C PHE A 90 16.45 0.39 -4.41
N ASP A 91 16.24 -0.81 -4.99
CA ASP A 91 15.51 -1.90 -4.32
C ASP A 91 14.14 -1.45 -3.77
N SER A 92 13.36 -0.76 -4.62
CA SER A 92 12.19 0.05 -4.19
C SER A 92 11.05 -0.75 -3.55
N ASN A 93 10.99 -2.05 -3.83
CA ASN A 93 10.04 -3.02 -3.26
C ASN A 93 10.71 -4.00 -2.30
N GLY A 94 12.02 -3.88 -2.04
CA GLY A 94 12.77 -4.75 -1.15
C GLY A 94 12.62 -6.23 -1.52
N PRO A 95 12.42 -7.13 -0.53
CA PRO A 95 12.26 -8.56 -0.79
C PRO A 95 10.92 -8.94 -1.45
N LEU A 96 10.02 -7.97 -1.68
CA LEU A 96 8.65 -8.22 -2.11
C LEU A 96 8.58 -8.38 -3.63
N ARG A 97 7.76 -9.32 -4.11
CA ARG A 97 7.60 -9.55 -5.56
C ARG A 97 6.60 -8.57 -6.19
N GLY A 98 6.89 -8.17 -7.43
CA GLY A 98 6.00 -7.36 -8.25
C GLY A 98 6.10 -5.87 -7.96
N ILE A 99 5.47 -5.08 -8.82
CA ILE A 99 5.46 -3.62 -8.76
C ILE A 99 4.02 -3.11 -9.01
N LYS A 100 3.84 -1.80 -9.17
CA LYS A 100 2.56 -1.18 -9.55
C LYS A 100 1.83 -2.00 -10.65
N ARG A 101 0.53 -2.25 -10.42
CA ARG A 101 -0.38 -3.12 -11.21
C ARG A 101 -0.27 -4.63 -10.98
N ASP A 102 0.67 -5.08 -10.16
CA ASP A 102 0.68 -6.46 -9.67
C ASP A 102 -0.11 -6.58 -8.36
N LEU A 103 -0.65 -7.77 -8.10
CA LEU A 103 -1.30 -8.10 -6.82
C LEU A 103 -0.41 -8.95 -5.90
N TYR A 104 0.87 -9.11 -6.29
CA TYR A 104 1.94 -9.58 -5.41
C TYR A 104 2.29 -8.50 -4.36
N GLU A 105 2.96 -8.86 -3.27
CA GLU A 105 3.23 -8.01 -2.12
C GLU A 105 3.89 -6.69 -2.53
N GLY A 106 4.83 -6.70 -3.47
CA GLY A 106 5.51 -5.50 -3.94
C GLY A 106 4.61 -4.52 -4.72
N GLY A 107 3.45 -4.97 -5.21
CA GLY A 107 2.47 -4.12 -5.87
C GLY A 107 1.43 -3.48 -4.95
N ILE A 108 1.14 -4.11 -3.79
CA ILE A 108 0.03 -3.71 -2.89
C ILE A 108 0.45 -3.42 -1.45
N ARG A 109 1.62 -3.88 -1.00
CA ARG A 109 2.16 -3.56 0.33
C ARG A 109 2.97 -2.27 0.23
N VAL A 110 2.52 -1.26 0.96
CA VAL A 110 3.03 0.11 0.92
C VAL A 110 3.48 0.58 2.30
N PRO A 111 4.42 1.53 2.39
CA PRO A 111 4.77 2.13 3.69
C PRO A 111 3.54 2.79 4.30
N THR A 112 3.33 2.59 5.60
CA THR A 112 2.32 3.32 6.37
C THR A 112 2.92 3.72 7.72
N ILE A 113 2.87 5.02 8.03
CA ILE A 113 3.38 5.58 9.29
C ILE A 113 2.28 6.42 9.92
N ALA A 114 1.98 6.17 11.18
CA ALA A 114 1.05 6.98 11.97
C ALA A 114 1.80 7.72 13.09
N TRP A 115 1.51 9.01 13.23
CA TRP A 115 2.13 9.88 14.22
C TRP A 115 1.06 10.69 14.96
N TRP A 116 0.99 10.50 16.27
CA TRP A 116 0.10 11.25 17.15
C TRP A 116 0.73 11.38 18.55
N PRO A 117 1.54 12.43 18.79
CA PRO A 117 2.24 12.65 20.04
C PRO A 117 1.32 12.60 21.26
N GLY A 118 1.72 11.84 22.28
CA GLY A 118 0.93 11.67 23.51
C GLY A 118 -0.26 10.71 23.38
N ARG A 119 -0.50 10.13 22.21
CA ARG A 119 -1.52 9.10 21.97
C ARG A 119 -0.93 7.79 21.46
N ILE A 120 -0.04 7.87 20.47
CA ILE A 120 0.70 6.73 19.90
C ILE A 120 2.08 6.64 20.57
N ALA A 121 2.49 5.45 20.99
CA ALA A 121 3.81 5.22 21.55
C ALA A 121 4.91 5.41 20.48
N PRO A 122 5.94 6.24 20.73
CA PRO A 122 6.98 6.53 19.74
C PRO A 122 7.85 5.30 19.47
N GLY A 123 8.32 5.16 18.22
CA GLY A 123 9.27 4.10 17.83
C GLY A 123 8.70 2.69 17.78
N ARG A 124 7.38 2.53 17.88
CA ARG A 124 6.70 1.24 17.78
C ARG A 124 6.56 0.80 16.32
N THR A 125 6.74 -0.49 16.08
CA THR A 125 6.34 -1.17 14.84
C THR A 125 5.11 -2.05 15.10
N SER A 126 4.35 -2.34 14.05
CA SER A 126 3.18 -3.22 14.12
C SER A 126 3.15 -4.13 12.88
N ASP A 127 2.84 -5.40 13.11
CA ASP A 127 2.59 -6.39 12.06
C ASP A 127 1.08 -6.57 11.79
N HIS A 128 0.23 -5.71 12.34
CA HIS A 128 -1.21 -5.74 12.10
C HIS A 128 -1.51 -5.59 10.61
N ILE A 129 -2.25 -6.55 10.05
CA ILE A 129 -2.61 -6.59 8.64
C ILE A 129 -3.82 -5.70 8.40
N SER A 130 -3.63 -4.62 7.64
CA SER A 130 -4.67 -3.68 7.22
C SER A 130 -4.61 -3.40 5.72
N ALA A 131 -5.70 -2.86 5.16
CA ALA A 131 -5.77 -2.35 3.80
C ALA A 131 -6.22 -0.88 3.77
N PHE A 132 -6.07 -0.21 2.63
CA PHE A 132 -6.38 1.21 2.52
C PHE A 132 -7.84 1.57 2.87
N TYR A 133 -8.80 0.67 2.63
CA TYR A 133 -10.21 0.87 3.01
C TYR A 133 -10.45 0.89 4.53
N ASP A 134 -9.47 0.48 5.35
CA ASP A 134 -9.50 0.61 6.81
C ASP A 134 -9.26 2.06 7.28
N PHE A 135 -8.75 2.92 6.40
CA PHE A 135 -8.54 4.34 6.72
C PHE A 135 -9.86 5.05 7.03
N LEU A 136 -10.93 4.79 6.25
CA LEU A 136 -12.23 5.45 6.44
C LEU A 136 -12.80 5.24 7.86
N PRO A 137 -13.01 4.01 8.35
CA PRO A 137 -13.50 3.81 9.72
C PRO A 137 -12.52 4.32 10.78
N THR A 138 -11.20 4.25 10.53
CA THR A 138 -10.19 4.81 11.44
C THR A 138 -10.26 6.32 11.55
N ALA A 139 -10.40 7.03 10.44
CA ALA A 139 -10.57 8.48 10.43
C ALA A 139 -11.88 8.89 11.12
N CYS A 140 -12.97 8.15 10.89
CA CYS A 140 -14.23 8.36 11.60
C CYS A 140 -14.07 8.18 13.12
N GLU A 141 -13.47 7.07 13.57
CA GLU A 141 -13.27 6.79 14.99
C GLU A 141 -12.37 7.84 15.66
N ALA A 142 -11.26 8.23 15.01
CA ALA A 142 -10.34 9.24 15.51
C ALA A 142 -11.00 10.63 15.62
N ALA A 143 -11.92 10.96 14.71
CA ALA A 143 -12.67 12.21 14.71
C ALA A 143 -13.91 12.21 15.61
N GLY A 144 -14.28 11.05 16.21
CA GLY A 144 -15.54 10.89 16.93
C GLY A 144 -16.78 10.99 16.03
N ALA A 145 -16.63 10.70 14.74
CA ALA A 145 -17.69 10.73 13.75
C ALA A 145 -18.35 9.35 13.59
N PRO A 146 -19.63 9.28 13.16
CA PRO A 146 -20.27 8.01 12.87
C PRO A 146 -19.55 7.27 11.74
N ILE A 147 -19.35 5.96 11.91
CA ILE A 147 -18.81 5.08 10.88
C ILE A 147 -19.95 4.70 9.91
N PRO A 148 -19.79 4.90 8.59
CA PRO A 148 -20.79 4.50 7.61
C PRO A 148 -21.08 2.98 7.64
N ALA A 149 -22.34 2.60 7.42
CA ALA A 149 -22.70 1.20 7.25
C ALA A 149 -22.33 0.68 5.84
N GLY A 150 -22.21 -0.64 5.70
CA GLY A 150 -21.96 -1.28 4.39
C GLY A 150 -20.55 -1.06 3.86
N ILE A 151 -19.57 -0.85 4.74
CA ILE A 151 -18.15 -0.75 4.39
C ILE A 151 -17.42 -2.05 4.75
N ASP A 152 -16.35 -2.35 4.03
CA ASP A 152 -15.49 -3.51 4.30
C ASP A 152 -14.41 -3.23 5.37
N GLY A 153 -14.10 -1.94 5.58
CA GLY A 153 -13.01 -1.53 6.46
C GLY A 153 -13.24 -1.80 7.94
N ILE A 154 -12.15 -2.06 8.65
CA ILE A 154 -12.07 -2.23 10.10
C ILE A 154 -11.16 -1.14 10.63
N SER A 155 -11.58 -0.39 11.66
CA SER A 155 -10.67 0.60 12.22
C SER A 155 -9.43 -0.06 12.83
N TYR A 156 -8.25 0.47 12.50
CA TYR A 156 -6.99 0.14 13.15
C TYR A 156 -6.59 1.15 14.24
N LEU A 157 -7.48 2.07 14.65
CA LEU A 157 -7.18 3.03 15.72
C LEU A 157 -6.82 2.34 17.05
N PRO A 158 -7.49 1.24 17.47
CA PRO A 158 -7.09 0.51 18.68
C PRO A 158 -5.62 0.07 18.63
N GLU A 159 -5.15 -0.45 17.50
CA GLU A 159 -3.76 -0.85 17.28
C GLU A 159 -2.79 0.33 17.46
N LEU A 160 -3.12 1.49 16.91
CA LEU A 160 -2.32 2.71 17.07
C LEU A 160 -2.20 3.12 18.55
N LEU A 161 -3.26 2.90 19.33
CA LEU A 161 -3.35 3.25 20.74
C LEU A 161 -2.89 2.14 21.69
N GLY A 162 -2.35 1.02 21.17
CA GLY A 162 -1.90 -0.11 21.97
C GLY A 162 -3.02 -0.86 22.69
N LYS A 163 -4.22 -0.89 22.10
CA LYS A 163 -5.41 -1.59 22.60
C LYS A 163 -5.67 -2.86 21.81
N PRO A 164 -6.54 -3.77 22.30
CA PRO A 164 -6.97 -4.94 21.53
C PRO A 164 -7.52 -4.54 20.16
N GLN A 165 -6.97 -5.15 19.10
CA GLN A 165 -7.29 -4.85 17.71
C GLN A 165 -8.10 -6.00 17.09
N ARG A 166 -9.16 -5.65 16.36
CA ARG A 166 -9.91 -6.62 15.55
C ARG A 166 -9.16 -6.89 14.25
N GLU A 167 -9.07 -8.14 13.85
CA GLU A 167 -8.42 -8.55 12.60
C GLU A 167 -9.45 -8.80 11.49
N HIS A 168 -8.98 -8.69 10.25
CA HIS A 168 -9.73 -9.15 9.08
C HIS A 168 -9.68 -10.67 9.00
N GLU A 169 -10.81 -11.30 8.67
CA GLU A 169 -10.80 -12.71 8.28
C GLU A 169 -10.04 -12.90 6.95
N TYR A 170 -10.26 -11.98 6.01
CA TYR A 170 -9.52 -11.88 4.77
C TYR A 170 -9.50 -10.44 4.23
N LEU A 171 -8.52 -10.15 3.39
CA LEU A 171 -8.47 -8.95 2.55
C LEU A 171 -8.59 -9.37 1.08
N TYR A 172 -9.23 -8.55 0.26
CA TYR A 172 -9.47 -8.82 -1.18
C TYR A 172 -9.01 -7.67 -2.06
N TRP A 173 -8.41 -8.01 -3.22
CA TRP A 173 -8.04 -7.08 -4.28
C TRP A 173 -8.47 -7.62 -5.65
N LYS A 174 -8.82 -6.69 -6.56
CA LYS A 174 -9.12 -6.99 -7.96
C LYS A 174 -8.55 -5.91 -8.85
N PHE A 175 -7.95 -6.32 -9.96
CA PHE A 175 -7.43 -5.43 -10.98
C PHE A 175 -7.89 -5.91 -12.35
N GLY A 176 -8.64 -5.09 -13.09
CA GLY A 176 -9.31 -5.51 -14.33
C GLY A 176 -8.46 -5.47 -15.60
N GLU A 177 -7.34 -4.74 -15.57
CA GLU A 177 -6.45 -4.62 -16.73
C GLU A 177 -5.51 -5.84 -16.85
N GLN A 178 -4.74 -5.90 -17.94
CA GLN A 178 -3.73 -6.94 -18.17
C GLN A 178 -4.27 -8.37 -18.08
N GLY A 179 -5.48 -8.59 -18.60
CA GLY A 179 -6.13 -9.90 -18.56
C GLY A 179 -6.86 -10.21 -17.25
N GLY A 180 -6.88 -9.28 -16.29
CA GLY A 180 -7.57 -9.43 -15.02
C GLY A 180 -6.75 -10.19 -13.97
N LYS A 181 -6.71 -9.68 -12.74
CA LYS A 181 -6.03 -10.28 -11.59
C LYS A 181 -6.93 -10.16 -10.36
N GLN A 182 -6.85 -11.15 -9.47
CA GLN A 182 -7.49 -11.12 -8.16
C GLN A 182 -6.52 -11.64 -7.10
N ALA A 183 -6.63 -11.13 -5.88
CA ALA A 183 -5.87 -11.67 -4.75
C ALA A 183 -6.72 -11.69 -3.49
N VAL A 184 -6.48 -12.71 -2.66
CA VAL A 184 -7.04 -12.83 -1.31
C VAL A 184 -5.89 -13.10 -0.35
N ARG A 185 -5.85 -12.38 0.77
CA ARG A 185 -4.97 -12.68 1.90
C ARG A 185 -5.80 -13.03 3.13
N ALA A 186 -5.53 -14.16 3.76
CA ALA A 186 -6.17 -14.60 4.99
C ALA A 186 -5.08 -15.13 5.95
N GLY A 187 -4.71 -14.30 6.94
CA GLY A 187 -3.55 -14.56 7.80
C GLY A 187 -2.26 -14.68 6.99
N ARG A 188 -1.53 -15.78 7.18
CA ARG A 188 -0.29 -16.11 6.45
C ARG A 188 -0.51 -16.47 4.98
N TRP A 189 -1.71 -16.90 4.62
CA TRP A 189 -1.98 -17.43 3.27
C TRP A 189 -2.39 -16.30 2.33
N LYS A 190 -1.80 -16.30 1.14
CA LYS A 190 -2.20 -15.41 0.05
C LYS A 190 -2.35 -16.18 -1.25
N ALA A 191 -3.51 -16.04 -1.87
CA ALA A 191 -3.79 -16.59 -3.19
C ALA A 191 -3.83 -15.46 -4.22
N VAL A 192 -3.24 -15.70 -5.39
CA VAL A 192 -3.23 -14.79 -6.54
C VAL A 192 -3.77 -15.53 -7.76
N TRP A 193 -4.86 -15.02 -8.33
CA TRP A 193 -5.41 -15.50 -9.59
C TRP A 193 -5.03 -14.56 -10.72
N LEU A 194 -4.40 -15.11 -11.75
CA LEU A 194 -4.03 -14.38 -12.96
C LEU A 194 -5.03 -14.69 -14.09
N GLY A 195 -5.13 -13.78 -15.06
CA GLY A 195 -5.98 -13.98 -16.22
C GLY A 195 -7.49 -14.03 -15.91
N THR A 196 -7.97 -13.42 -14.82
CA THR A 196 -9.39 -13.49 -14.37
C THR A 196 -10.40 -12.78 -15.28
N GLY A 197 -9.98 -12.29 -16.45
CA GLY A 197 -10.82 -11.72 -17.48
C GLY A 197 -11.66 -12.77 -18.23
N LYS A 198 -12.22 -12.37 -19.39
CA LYS A 198 -13.18 -13.19 -20.17
C LYS A 198 -12.66 -14.56 -20.61
N LYS A 199 -11.34 -14.79 -20.58
CA LYS A 199 -10.68 -16.05 -20.96
C LYS A 199 -9.79 -16.56 -19.82
N SER A 200 -10.33 -16.60 -18.61
CA SER A 200 -9.60 -17.14 -17.47
C SER A 200 -9.35 -18.63 -17.63
N ASP A 201 -8.11 -19.04 -17.39
CA ASP A 201 -7.67 -20.43 -17.28
C ASP A 201 -7.76 -20.94 -15.84
N GLY A 202 -8.18 -20.09 -14.89
CA GLY A 202 -8.31 -20.43 -13.47
C GLY A 202 -6.99 -20.60 -12.74
N ARG A 203 -5.85 -20.18 -13.31
CA ARG A 203 -4.55 -20.30 -12.66
C ARG A 203 -4.53 -19.54 -11.33
N CYS A 204 -4.30 -20.28 -10.26
CA CYS A 204 -4.16 -19.78 -8.89
C CYS A 204 -2.77 -20.13 -8.39
N GLU A 205 -2.04 -19.13 -7.94
CA GLU A 205 -0.78 -19.30 -7.21
C GLU A 205 -1.09 -19.10 -5.72
N LEU A 206 -0.52 -19.92 -4.83
CA LEU A 206 -0.71 -19.83 -3.39
C LEU A 206 0.64 -19.67 -2.69
N TYR A 207 0.71 -18.71 -1.78
CA TYR A 207 1.90 -18.39 -1.01
C TYR A 207 1.63 -18.41 0.49
N ASP A 208 2.65 -18.81 1.23
CA ASP A 208 2.75 -18.70 2.68
C ASP A 208 3.68 -17.53 3.03
N LEU A 209 3.11 -16.37 3.33
CA LEU A 209 3.84 -15.12 3.53
C LEU A 209 4.71 -15.09 4.80
N GLU A 210 4.48 -16.01 5.75
CA GLU A 210 5.35 -16.14 6.92
C GLU A 210 6.66 -16.88 6.58
N ALA A 211 6.60 -17.80 5.61
CA ALA A 211 7.76 -18.58 5.17
C ALA A 211 8.43 -17.99 3.92
N ASP A 212 7.67 -17.29 3.07
CA ASP A 212 8.09 -16.80 1.76
C ASP A 212 7.43 -15.45 1.47
N LEU A 213 8.00 -14.40 2.07
CA LEU A 213 7.52 -13.03 1.88
C LEU A 213 7.67 -12.52 0.44
N GLY A 214 8.61 -13.10 -0.32
CA GLY A 214 8.88 -12.75 -1.70
C GLY A 214 7.99 -13.48 -2.71
N GLU A 215 7.04 -14.32 -2.26
CA GLU A 215 6.11 -15.05 -3.15
C GLU A 215 6.85 -15.79 -4.28
N THR A 216 7.93 -16.49 -3.92
CA THR A 216 8.85 -17.19 -4.82
C THR A 216 8.47 -18.65 -5.03
N THR A 217 7.74 -19.25 -4.09
CA THR A 217 7.40 -20.67 -4.07
C THR A 217 5.89 -20.85 -4.05
N ASP A 218 5.32 -21.19 -5.20
CA ASP A 218 3.91 -21.57 -5.31
C ASP A 218 3.68 -22.94 -4.65
N VAL A 219 2.77 -22.98 -3.66
CA VAL A 219 2.42 -24.18 -2.91
C VAL A 219 0.97 -24.64 -3.13
N ALA A 220 0.28 -24.11 -4.15
CA ALA A 220 -1.13 -24.40 -4.41
C ALA A 220 -1.45 -25.90 -4.53
N GLU A 221 -0.63 -26.66 -5.27
CA GLU A 221 -0.81 -28.11 -5.46
C GLU A 221 -0.73 -28.90 -4.15
N LYS A 222 0.02 -28.40 -3.16
CA LYS A 222 0.22 -29.06 -1.86
C LYS A 222 -0.85 -28.70 -0.84
N HIS A 223 -1.60 -27.64 -1.07
CA HIS A 223 -2.62 -27.11 -0.13
C HIS A 223 -3.96 -26.83 -0.84
N PRO A 224 -4.57 -27.83 -1.49
CA PRO A 224 -5.82 -27.64 -2.25
C PRO A 224 -7.00 -27.20 -1.35
N ASP A 225 -6.99 -27.57 -0.08
CA ASP A 225 -7.96 -27.13 0.93
C ASP A 225 -7.86 -25.63 1.22
N VAL A 226 -6.64 -25.09 1.30
CA VAL A 226 -6.40 -23.65 1.46
C VAL A 226 -6.84 -22.89 0.22
N VAL A 227 -6.50 -23.38 -0.98
CA VAL A 227 -6.95 -22.78 -2.24
C VAL A 227 -8.48 -22.73 -2.31
N ALA A 228 -9.17 -23.82 -1.96
CA ALA A 228 -10.63 -23.86 -1.93
C ALA A 228 -11.22 -22.82 -0.95
N ARG A 229 -10.66 -22.71 0.25
CA ARG A 229 -11.09 -21.71 1.25
C ARG A 229 -10.92 -20.28 0.75
N LEU A 230 -9.74 -19.91 0.23
CA LEU A 230 -9.48 -18.56 -0.28
C LEU A 230 -10.30 -18.25 -1.53
N SER A 231 -10.61 -19.26 -2.36
CA SER A 231 -11.55 -19.10 -3.49
C SER A 231 -12.97 -18.77 -3.01
N ALA A 232 -13.41 -19.35 -1.90
CA ALA A 232 -14.71 -19.02 -1.30
C ALA A 232 -14.76 -17.54 -0.86
N PHE A 233 -13.71 -17.04 -0.21
CA PHE A 233 -13.58 -15.62 0.13
C PHE A 233 -13.59 -14.71 -1.10
N ALA A 234 -12.86 -15.07 -2.17
CA ALA A 234 -12.86 -14.32 -3.42
C ALA A 234 -14.25 -14.22 -4.07
N ASN A 235 -15.05 -15.30 -3.98
CA ASN A 235 -16.42 -15.33 -4.48
C ASN A 235 -17.37 -14.50 -3.60
N GLN A 236 -17.22 -14.59 -2.27
CA GLN A 236 -17.98 -13.78 -1.32
C GLN A 236 -17.74 -12.28 -1.54
N ALA A 237 -16.48 -11.87 -1.70
CA ALA A 237 -16.10 -10.47 -1.90
C ALA A 237 -16.64 -9.86 -3.21
N GLN A 238 -16.84 -10.68 -4.25
CA GLN A 238 -17.40 -10.19 -5.52
C GLN A 238 -18.92 -9.97 -5.47
N GLY A 239 -19.59 -10.50 -4.44
CA GLY A 239 -21.04 -10.52 -4.37
C GLY A 239 -21.68 -11.40 -5.47
N PRO A 240 -23.01 -11.44 -5.53
CA PRO A 240 -23.71 -12.12 -6.62
C PRO A 240 -23.32 -11.48 -7.95
N ARG A 241 -22.85 -12.29 -8.90
CA ARG A 241 -22.64 -11.85 -10.29
C ARG A 241 -24.02 -11.44 -10.84
N SER A 242 -24.20 -10.16 -11.14
CA SER A 242 -25.33 -9.73 -11.97
C SER A 242 -25.26 -10.51 -13.28
N ILE A 243 -26.25 -11.38 -13.51
CA ILE A 243 -26.42 -12.20 -14.71
C ILE A 243 -26.72 -11.29 -15.90
#